data_AF-A0A2M8B1R0-F1
#
_entry.id   AF-A0A2M8B1R0-F1
#
_cell.length_a   1.000
_cell.length_b   1.000
_cell.length_c   1.000
_cell.angle_alpha   90.00
_cell.angle_beta   90.00
_cell.angle_gamma   90.00
#
_symmetry.space_group_name_H-M   'P 1'
#
loop_
_entity.id
_entity.type
_entity.pdbx_description
1 polymer ?
#
loop_
_entity_poly.entity_id
_entity_poly.type
_entity_poly.pdbx_seq_one_letter_code
_entity_poly.pdbx_strand_id
1 'polypeptide(L)'
;MSIHGKVGRAGTTKIKRALGVQAALEWAFRVEQAQLELQPPKDGAEEGFGFGLEYVLIQQAALGCKVDGGQHKLGSYTHADAEVIAATVAGMPDSLGGIRMAICV
;
A
#
# COMPACT_ATOMS: atom_id res chain seq x y z
N MET A 1 -11.72 -8.81 53.85
CA MET A 1 -10.90 -7.67 53.39
C MET A 1 -10.33 -8.02 52.02
N SER A 2 -10.77 -7.36 50.96
CA SER A 2 -10.17 -7.51 49.62
C SER A 2 -10.26 -6.17 48.90
N ILE A 3 -9.10 -5.52 48.85
CA ILE A 3 -8.83 -4.25 48.18
C ILE A 3 -8.77 -4.50 46.67
N HIS A 4 -9.89 -4.33 45.98
CA HIS A 4 -9.87 -4.20 44.53
C HIS A 4 -9.33 -2.80 44.21
N GLY A 5 -8.01 -2.70 44.08
CA GLY A 5 -7.34 -1.52 43.58
C GLY A 5 -7.87 -1.19 42.20
N LYS A 6 -8.61 -0.09 42.08
CA LYS A 6 -9.03 0.47 40.81
C LYS A 6 -7.77 0.89 40.07
N VAL A 7 -7.30 0.05 39.15
CA VAL A 7 -6.25 0.43 38.19
C VAL A 7 -6.83 1.58 37.39
N GLY A 8 -6.44 2.80 37.74
CA GLY A 8 -6.72 3.98 36.97
C GLY A 8 -6.13 3.76 35.59
N ARG A 9 -6.99 3.60 34.59
CA ARG A 9 -6.60 3.67 33.19
C ARG A 9 -6.19 5.12 32.97
N ALA A 10 -4.92 5.42 33.21
CA ALA A 10 -4.29 6.66 32.80
C ALA A 10 -4.29 6.65 31.27
N GLY A 11 -5.45 7.00 30.70
CA GLY A 11 -5.55 7.38 29.31
C GLY A 11 -4.72 8.64 29.17
N THR A 12 -3.45 8.48 28.85
CA THR A 12 -2.65 9.56 28.30
C THR A 12 -3.47 10.10 27.15
N THR A 13 -3.97 11.33 27.28
CA THR A 13 -4.57 12.07 26.19
C THR A 13 -3.49 12.17 25.13
N LYS A 14 -3.48 11.24 24.17
CA LYS A 14 -2.50 11.22 23.09
C LYS A 14 -2.65 12.55 22.37
N ILE A 15 -1.65 13.42 22.53
CA ILE A 15 -1.61 14.70 21.83
C ILE A 15 -1.57 14.36 20.34
N LYS A 16 -2.68 14.64 19.65
CA LYS A 16 -2.77 14.45 18.20
C LYS A 16 -1.84 15.47 17.56
N ARG A 17 -0.79 15.00 16.89
CA ARG A 17 0.12 15.85 16.11
C ARG A 17 -0.46 16.02 14.71
N ALA A 18 -0.29 17.21 14.14
CA ALA A 18 -0.60 17.42 12.73
C ALA A 18 0.34 16.56 11.87
N LEU A 19 -0.24 15.78 10.95
CA LEU A 19 0.49 15.00 9.96
C LEU A 19 0.42 15.77 8.63
N GLY A 20 1.57 16.08 8.04
CA GLY A 20 1.62 16.70 6.72
C GLY A 20 1.22 15.73 5.61
N VAL A 21 0.76 16.24 4.47
CA VAL A 21 0.31 15.42 3.33
C VAL A 21 1.41 14.46 2.85
N GLN A 22 2.65 14.97 2.71
CA GLN A 22 3.80 14.13 2.33
C GLN A 22 4.01 12.96 3.30
N ALA A 23 3.99 13.23 4.61
CA ALA A 23 4.18 12.20 5.63
C ALA A 23 3.02 11.18 5.65
N ALA A 24 1.79 11.62 5.34
CA ALA A 24 0.65 10.73 5.21
C ALA A 24 0.79 9.78 4.00
N LEU A 25 1.29 10.30 2.87
CA LEU A 25 1.55 9.50 1.67
C LEU A 25 2.71 8.50 1.91
N GLU A 26 3.81 8.96 2.53
CA GLU A 26 4.94 8.10 2.88
C GLU A 26 4.51 6.98 3.82
N TRP A 27 3.72 7.30 4.83
CA TRP A 27 3.19 6.30 5.72
C TRP A 27 2.27 5.32 4.99
N ALA A 28 1.34 5.79 4.16
CA ALA A 28 0.39 4.92 3.46
C ALA A 28 1.08 3.98 2.45
N PHE A 29 1.94 4.49 1.58
CA PHE A 29 2.51 3.70 0.47
C PHE A 29 3.83 3.02 0.81
N ARG A 30 4.66 3.61 1.68
CA ARG A 30 6.00 3.07 1.96
C ARG A 30 6.05 2.25 3.24
N VAL A 31 5.29 2.62 4.27
CA VAL A 31 5.24 1.87 5.54
C VAL A 31 4.11 0.85 5.51
N GLU A 32 2.89 1.32 5.26
CA GLU A 32 1.69 0.47 5.21
C GLU A 32 1.53 -0.27 3.89
N GLN A 33 2.32 0.05 2.85
CA GLN A 33 2.27 -0.64 1.55
C GLN A 33 0.84 -0.74 0.99
N ALA A 34 0.04 0.33 1.17
CA ALA A 34 -1.31 0.39 0.65
C ALA A 34 -1.29 0.32 -0.88
N GLN A 35 -2.14 -0.52 -1.46
CA GLN A 35 -2.20 -0.74 -2.90
C GLN A 35 -3.24 0.17 -3.55
N LEU A 36 -2.97 0.58 -4.79
CA LEU A 36 -3.91 1.29 -5.63
C LEU A 36 -4.55 0.33 -6.62
N GLU A 37 -5.86 0.41 -6.75
CA GLU A 37 -6.59 -0.21 -7.85
C GLU A 37 -6.47 0.70 -9.08
N LEU A 38 -5.54 0.37 -9.99
CA LEU A 38 -5.35 1.13 -11.22
C LEU A 38 -6.37 0.68 -12.27
N GLN A 39 -7.04 1.66 -12.88
CA GLN A 39 -7.85 1.38 -14.07
C GLN A 39 -6.93 0.88 -15.20
N PRO A 40 -7.41 -0.08 -16.01
CA PRO A 40 -6.66 -0.53 -17.17
C PRO A 40 -6.36 0.66 -18.10
N PRO A 41 -5.20 0.65 -18.79
CA PRO A 41 -4.81 1.70 -19.73
C PRO A 41 -5.92 1.96 -20.75
N LYS A 42 -6.31 3.23 -20.90
CA LYS A 42 -7.35 3.64 -21.88
C LYS A 42 -6.84 3.63 -23.30
N ASP A 43 -5.56 3.93 -23.47
CA ASP A 43 -4.87 3.77 -24.73
C ASP A 43 -4.63 2.28 -24.86
N GLY A 44 -5.39 1.62 -25.74
CA GLY A 44 -5.30 0.20 -26.01
C GLY A 44 -3.91 -0.18 -26.50
N ALA A 45 -2.95 -0.22 -25.56
CA ALA A 45 -1.63 -0.75 -25.76
C ALA A 45 -1.86 -2.10 -26.42
N GLU A 46 -1.33 -2.23 -27.65
CA GLU A 46 -1.32 -3.51 -28.34
C GLU A 46 -0.96 -4.58 -27.31
N GLU A 47 -1.77 -5.64 -27.21
CA GLU A 47 -1.49 -6.76 -26.32
C GLU A 47 -0.01 -7.11 -26.52
N GLY A 48 0.82 -6.72 -25.54
CA GLY A 48 2.25 -6.84 -25.68
C GLY A 48 2.58 -8.31 -25.97
N PHE A 49 3.57 -8.57 -26.81
CA PHE A 49 4.01 -9.93 -27.06
C PHE A 49 4.46 -10.55 -25.73
N GLY A 50 3.63 -11.43 -25.18
CA GLY A 50 3.85 -12.11 -23.91
C GLY A 50 4.49 -13.47 -24.13
N PHE A 51 5.47 -13.80 -23.30
CA PHE A 51 5.92 -15.19 -23.19
C PHE A 51 4.95 -15.96 -22.31
N GLY A 52 4.71 -17.23 -22.64
CA GLY A 52 3.98 -18.15 -21.78
C GLY A 52 4.62 -18.19 -20.38
N LEU A 53 3.77 -18.28 -19.36
CA LEU A 53 4.19 -18.33 -17.94
C LEU A 53 5.24 -19.42 -17.71
N GLU A 54 5.12 -20.55 -18.42
CA GLU A 54 6.05 -21.68 -18.35
C GLU A 54 7.46 -21.27 -18.77
N TYR A 55 7.58 -20.50 -19.85
CA TYR A 55 8.87 -20.01 -20.35
C TYR A 55 9.53 -19.05 -19.36
N VAL A 56 8.73 -18.15 -18.78
CA VAL A 56 9.21 -17.17 -17.79
C VAL A 56 9.72 -17.87 -16.54
N LEU A 57 9.00 -18.89 -16.05
CA LEU A 57 9.41 -19.68 -14.88
C LEU A 57 10.71 -20.44 -15.11
N ILE A 58 10.88 -21.04 -16.29
CA ILE A 58 12.12 -21.74 -16.66
C ILE A 58 13.31 -20.77 -16.70
N GLN A 59 13.14 -19.58 -17.30
CA GLN A 59 14.20 -18.57 -17.34
C GLN A 59 14.58 -18.05 -15.95
N GLN A 60 13.59 -17.75 -15.10
CA GLN A 60 13.84 -17.30 -13.74
C GLN A 60 14.58 -18.37 -12.92
N ALA A 61 14.19 -19.64 -13.04
CA ALA A 61 14.89 -20.75 -12.39
C ALA A 61 16.34 -20.90 -12.89
N ALA A 62 16.58 -20.74 -14.19
CA ALA A 62 17.94 -20.77 -14.75
C ALA A 62 18.84 -19.64 -14.22
N LEU A 63 18.25 -18.48 -13.93
CA LEU A 63 18.94 -17.34 -13.30
C LEU A 63 19.06 -17.48 -11.77
N GLY A 64 18.47 -18.52 -11.16
CA GLY A 64 18.38 -18.67 -9.71
C GLY A 64 17.46 -17.64 -9.04
N CYS A 65 16.62 -16.95 -9.81
CA CYS A 65 15.67 -15.97 -9.31
C CYS A 65 14.45 -16.67 -8.70
N LYS A 66 14.06 -16.25 -7.50
CA LYS A 66 12.78 -16.65 -6.90
C LYS A 66 11.67 -15.77 -7.47
N VAL A 67 10.57 -16.40 -7.91
CA VAL A 67 9.35 -15.68 -8.30
C VAL A 67 8.85 -14.90 -7.08
N ASP A 68 8.81 -13.58 -7.18
CA ASP A 68 8.12 -12.75 -6.18
C ASP A 68 6.62 -12.88 -6.44
N GLY A 69 5.94 -13.67 -5.60
CA GLY A 69 4.51 -13.97 -5.75
C GLY A 69 3.59 -12.80 -5.40
N GLY A 70 4.08 -11.56 -5.40
CA GLY A 70 3.33 -10.39 -4.94
C GLY A 70 2.94 -10.48 -3.46
N GLN A 71 3.63 -11.34 -2.71
CA GLN A 71 3.26 -11.75 -1.34
C GLN A 71 3.55 -10.69 -0.29
N HIS A 72 3.93 -9.47 -0.67
CA HIS A 72 4.27 -8.42 0.30
C HIS A 72 3.14 -8.16 1.30
N LYS A 73 1.88 -8.50 0.96
CA LYS A 73 0.74 -8.51 1.90
C LYS A 73 -0.36 -9.57 1.65
N LEU A 74 -0.05 -10.81 1.22
CA LEU A 74 -1.07 -11.87 1.24
C LEU A 74 -1.36 -12.30 2.69
N GLY A 75 -2.24 -11.57 3.37
CA GLY A 75 -2.64 -11.80 4.77
C GLY A 75 -2.08 -10.81 5.81
N SER A 76 -1.45 -9.71 5.39
CA SER A 76 -0.96 -8.66 6.30
C SER A 76 -1.97 -7.52 6.36
N TYR A 77 -2.40 -7.16 7.58
CA TYR A 77 -3.32 -6.05 7.84
C TYR A 77 -2.73 -4.73 7.31
N THR A 78 -3.42 -4.08 6.39
CA THR A 78 -3.17 -2.68 6.02
C THR A 78 -4.09 -1.83 6.87
N HIS A 79 -3.55 -0.75 7.45
CA HIS A 79 -4.38 0.12 8.26
C HIS A 79 -5.51 0.74 7.43
N ALA A 80 -6.76 0.70 7.93
CA ALA A 80 -7.93 1.23 7.21
C ALA A 80 -7.72 2.67 6.73
N ASP A 81 -7.13 3.54 7.56
CA ASP A 81 -6.80 4.92 7.15
C ASP A 81 -5.82 4.99 5.96
N ALA A 82 -4.88 4.05 5.82
CA ALA A 82 -3.97 3.99 4.68
C ALA A 82 -4.71 3.58 3.40
N GLU A 83 -5.67 2.66 3.51
CA GLU A 83 -6.57 2.30 2.40
C GLU A 83 -7.45 3.48 1.97
N VAL A 84 -7.95 4.27 2.93
CA VAL A 84 -8.71 5.49 2.64
C VAL A 84 -7.84 6.52 1.90
N ILE A 85 -6.58 6.69 2.29
CA ILE A 85 -5.64 7.56 1.58
C ILE A 85 -5.44 7.05 0.15
N ALA A 86 -5.22 5.75 -0.04
CA ALA A 86 -5.06 5.15 -1.36
C ALA A 86 -6.31 5.36 -2.25
N ALA A 87 -7.51 5.08 -1.73
CA ALA A 87 -8.75 5.32 -2.44
C ALA A 87 -8.95 6.81 -2.82
N THR A 88 -8.58 7.72 -1.91
CA THR A 88 -8.66 9.17 -2.17
C THR A 88 -7.70 9.57 -3.29
N VAL A 89 -6.45 9.12 -3.23
CA VAL A 89 -5.43 9.40 -4.25
C VAL A 89 -5.81 8.81 -5.61
N ALA A 90 -6.42 7.61 -5.63
CA ALA A 90 -6.93 6.98 -6.85
C ALA A 90 -8.05 7.79 -7.53
N GLY A 91 -8.89 8.48 -6.74
CA GLY A 91 -9.99 9.31 -7.25
C GLY A 91 -9.58 10.73 -7.64
N MET A 92 -8.34 11.15 -7.36
CA MET A 92 -7.86 12.50 -7.65
C MET A 92 -7.43 12.65 -9.12
N PRO A 93 -7.70 13.80 -9.75
CA PRO A 93 -7.20 14.09 -11.08
C PRO A 93 -5.67 14.27 -11.07
N ASP A 94 -5.02 13.90 -12.16
CA ASP A 94 -3.56 14.02 -12.33
C ASP A 94 -3.04 15.46 -12.17
N SER A 95 -3.88 16.48 -12.42
CA SER A 95 -3.54 17.89 -12.22
C SER A 95 -3.22 18.23 -10.75
N LEU A 96 -3.71 17.42 -9.81
CA LEU A 96 -3.43 17.53 -8.37
C LEU A 96 -2.42 16.46 -7.91
N GLY A 97 -1.75 15.79 -8.84
CA GLY A 97 -0.82 14.70 -8.61
C GLY A 97 -1.45 13.33 -8.81
N GLY A 98 -2.65 13.10 -8.28
CA GLY A 98 -3.41 11.85 -8.46
C GLY A 98 -2.58 10.60 -8.15
N ILE A 99 -2.77 9.55 -8.96
CA ILE A 99 -2.06 8.27 -8.85
C ILE A 99 -0.53 8.46 -8.83
N ARG A 100 0.00 9.47 -9.52
CA ARG A 100 1.45 9.73 -9.61
C ARG A 100 2.07 10.02 -8.25
N MET A 101 1.32 10.57 -7.30
CA MET A 101 1.82 10.83 -5.95
C MET A 101 2.21 9.55 -5.22
N ALA A 102 1.50 8.44 -5.45
CA ALA A 102 1.86 7.16 -4.83
C ALA A 102 3.15 6.56 -5.39
N ILE A 103 3.52 6.92 -6.62
CA ILE A 103 4.72 6.42 -7.30
C ILE A 103 5.97 7.25 -6.92
N CYS A 104 5.79 8.51 -6.56
CA CYS A 104 6.87 9.47 -6.33
C CYS A 104 7.31 9.60 -4.86
N VAL A 105 6.84 8.75 -3.96
CA VAL A 105 6.99 8.85 -2.49
C VAL A 105 7.92 7.77 -1.92
#